data_AF-A0A916WB26-F1
#
_entry.id   AF-A0A916WB26-F1
#
_cell.length_a   1.000
_cell.length_b   1.000
_cell.length_c   1.000
_cell.angle_alpha   90.00
_cell.angle_beta   90.00
_cell.angle_gamma   90.00
#
_symmetry.space_group_name_H-M   'P 1'
#
loop_
_entity.id
_entity.type
_entity.pdbx_description
1 polymer ?
#
loop_
_entity_poly.entity_id
_entity_poly.type
_entity_poly.pdbx_seq_one_letter_code
_entity_poly.pdbx_strand_id
1 'polypeptide(L)'
;MRWIVTADYWGNCLGMGEDADGVPARGTPEQGDALPMEFWLCDAKENVVFEGRCGDIEADWWHGFEPLIATWNTFRCRRLYYRRAGSKEPWRLLKQP
;
A
#
# COMPACT_ATOMS: atom_id res chain seq x y z
N MET A 1 3.56 -3.60 13.66
CA MET A 1 3.36 -4.04 12.27
C MET A 1 3.23 -2.70 11.49
N ARG A 2 3.04 -2.57 10.15
CA ARG A 2 2.63 -1.25 9.57
C ARG A 2 1.74 -1.40 8.33
N TRP A 3 0.53 -1.94 8.49
CA TRP A 3 -0.42 -2.22 7.41
C TRP A 3 -1.14 -0.98 6.86
N ILE A 4 -1.22 -0.84 5.53
CA ILE A 4 -2.14 0.10 4.85
C ILE A 4 -2.97 -0.73 3.87
N VAL A 5 -4.28 -0.45 3.81
CA VAL A 5 -5.24 -1.07 2.88
C VAL A 5 -5.85 0.04 2.03
N THR A 6 -5.48 0.08 0.76
CA THR A 6 -5.91 1.15 -0.15
C THR A 6 -6.97 0.67 -1.12
N ALA A 7 -8.22 0.96 -0.74
CA ALA A 7 -9.43 1.20 -1.53
C ALA A 7 -9.92 0.16 -2.55
N ASP A 8 -11.25 0.02 -2.57
CA ASP A 8 -12.01 -0.54 -3.67
C ASP A 8 -12.01 0.38 -4.92
N TYR A 9 -12.71 -0.04 -5.98
CA TYR A 9 -12.80 0.64 -7.30
C TYR A 9 -13.23 2.12 -7.25
N TRP A 10 -13.65 2.65 -6.10
CA TRP A 10 -14.07 4.05 -5.92
C TRP A 10 -12.96 4.97 -5.37
N GLY A 11 -11.74 4.47 -5.14
CA GLY A 11 -10.62 5.30 -4.65
C GLY A 11 -10.77 5.71 -3.17
N ASN A 12 -11.73 5.14 -2.45
CA ASN A 12 -11.92 5.45 -1.04
C ASN A 12 -10.82 4.78 -0.20
N CYS A 13 -9.93 5.56 0.42
CA CYS A 13 -8.90 5.04 1.33
C CYS A 13 -9.55 4.12 2.39
N LEU A 14 -9.40 2.81 2.16
CA LEU A 14 -10.02 1.79 2.97
C LEU A 14 -9.32 1.66 4.31
N GLY A 15 -8.18 2.30 4.61
CA GLY A 15 -7.60 2.45 5.95
C GLY A 15 -6.09 2.63 6.02
N MET A 16 -5.62 3.42 7.00
CA MET A 16 -4.23 3.51 7.45
C MET A 16 -4.11 2.78 8.80
N GLY A 17 -3.41 1.63 8.89
CA GLY A 17 -3.05 1.00 10.16
C GLY A 17 -2.27 1.94 11.09
N GLU A 18 -2.09 1.73 12.39
CA GLU A 18 -2.42 0.62 13.30
C GLU A 18 -2.64 1.24 14.68
N ASP A 19 -3.49 0.68 15.51
CA ASP A 19 -3.57 1.09 16.91
C ASP A 19 -2.65 0.15 17.63
N ALA A 20 -2.41 0.59 18.85
CA ALA A 20 -1.40 0.04 19.69
C ALA A 20 -2.02 -0.71 20.86
N ASP A 21 -3.29 -1.12 20.76
CA ASP A 21 -3.54 -2.56 20.91
C ASP A 21 -3.14 -3.30 19.61
N GLY A 22 -3.64 -2.79 18.47
CA GLY A 22 -3.53 -3.31 17.10
C GLY A 22 -4.34 -2.58 15.97
N VAL A 23 -5.04 -1.44 16.12
CA VAL A 23 -6.05 -0.86 15.17
C VAL A 23 -6.27 0.73 14.99
N PRO A 24 -5.74 1.52 14.00
CA PRO A 24 -6.70 2.06 13.04
C PRO A 24 -6.79 1.17 11.83
N ALA A 25 -7.68 0.20 11.93
CA ALA A 25 -8.22 -0.37 10.72
C ALA A 25 -9.19 0.64 10.15
N ARG A 26 -9.07 0.88 8.86
CA ARG A 26 -10.26 0.66 8.06
C ARG A 26 -9.88 -0.53 7.14
N GLY A 27 -10.86 -1.38 6.84
CA GLY A 27 -10.62 -2.68 6.19
C GLY A 27 -10.22 -3.77 7.18
N THR A 28 -10.85 -4.95 7.07
CA THR A 28 -10.50 -6.17 7.81
C THR A 28 -9.24 -6.83 7.22
N PRO A 29 -8.51 -7.68 7.98
CA PRO A 29 -7.43 -8.48 7.41
C PRO A 29 -7.86 -9.25 6.15
N GLU A 30 -9.08 -9.79 6.13
CA GLU A 30 -9.64 -10.51 4.98
C GLU A 30 -9.81 -9.60 3.75
N GLN A 31 -10.19 -8.34 3.96
CA GLN A 31 -10.24 -7.35 2.88
C GLN A 31 -8.84 -6.99 2.38
N GLY A 32 -7.85 -6.94 3.26
CA GLY A 32 -6.44 -6.77 2.88
C GLY A 32 -5.91 -7.97 2.09
N ASP A 33 -6.19 -9.19 2.54
CA ASP A 33 -5.76 -10.43 1.86
C ASP A 33 -6.41 -10.64 0.49
N ALA A 34 -7.61 -10.09 0.29
CA ALA A 34 -8.29 -10.09 -1.01
C ALA A 34 -7.65 -9.15 -2.04
N LEU A 35 -6.79 -8.22 -1.62
CA LEU A 35 -6.17 -7.25 -2.52
C LEU A 35 -5.01 -7.89 -3.33
N PRO A 36 -4.93 -7.58 -4.63
CA PRO A 36 -4.07 -8.33 -5.55
C PRO A 36 -2.59 -7.97 -5.48
N MET A 37 -2.22 -6.88 -4.79
CA MET A 37 -0.85 -6.36 -4.77
C MET A 37 -0.33 -6.23 -3.34
N GLU A 38 0.96 -6.50 -3.16
CA GLU A 38 1.74 -6.12 -1.98
C GLU A 38 2.54 -4.86 -2.32
N PHE A 39 2.73 -3.97 -1.35
CA PHE A 39 3.57 -2.77 -1.52
C PHE A 39 4.53 -2.56 -0.34
N TRP A 40 5.63 -1.85 -0.61
CA TRP A 40 6.51 -1.23 0.38
C TRP A 40 6.65 0.26 0.10
N LEU A 41 6.38 1.11 1.10
CA LEU A 41 6.74 2.52 1.09
C LEU A 41 8.03 2.70 1.87
N CYS A 42 9.08 3.19 1.22
CA CYS A 42 10.39 3.34 1.81
C CYS A 42 10.79 4.80 1.97
N ASP A 43 11.66 5.08 2.95
CA ASP A 43 12.29 6.38 3.12
C ASP A 43 13.41 6.62 2.07
N ALA A 44 14.11 7.76 2.17
CA ALA A 44 15.21 8.10 1.27
C ALA A 44 16.40 7.11 1.34
N LYS A 45 16.54 6.35 2.43
CA LYS A 45 17.61 5.38 2.67
C LYS A 45 17.19 3.95 2.34
N GLU A 46 16.02 3.75 1.73
CA GLU A 46 15.43 2.43 1.44
C GLU A 46 14.99 1.63 2.66
N ASN A 47 14.82 2.27 3.83
CA ASN A 47 14.17 1.60 4.95
C ASN A 47 12.67 1.53 4.69
N VAL A 48 12.07 0.35 4.90
CA VAL A 48 10.61 0.18 4.83
C VAL A 48 9.96 0.96 5.95
N VAL A 49 9.13 1.94 5.58
CA VAL A 49 8.34 2.77 6.48
C VAL A 49 6.93 2.22 6.61
N PHE A 50 6.34 1.69 5.54
CA PHE A 50 5.05 1.00 5.57
C PHE A 50 5.06 -0.18 4.60
N GLU A 51 4.26 -1.20 4.91
CA GLU A 51 4.05 -2.34 4.03
C GLU A 51 2.61 -2.81 4.11
N GLY A 52 2.08 -3.38 3.05
CA GLY A 52 0.69 -3.84 3.09
C GLY A 52 0.18 -4.26 1.74
N ARG A 53 -1.13 -4.13 1.57
CA ARG A 53 -1.87 -4.60 0.41
C ARG A 53 -2.61 -3.44 -0.25
N CYS A 54 -2.65 -3.43 -1.58
CA CYS A 54 -3.32 -2.39 -2.35
C CYS A 54 -4.07 -2.95 -3.55
N GLY A 55 -4.96 -2.13 -4.12
CA GLY A 55 -5.59 -2.40 -5.41
C GLY A 55 -4.59 -2.65 -6.53
N ASP A 56 -5.08 -3.11 -7.67
CA ASP A 56 -4.23 -3.47 -8.81
C ASP A 56 -3.62 -2.23 -9.48
N ILE A 57 -2.41 -1.86 -9.06
CA ILE A 57 -1.63 -0.74 -9.63
C ILE A 57 -1.38 -0.93 -11.14
N GLU A 58 -1.29 -2.17 -11.61
CA GLU A 58 -0.98 -2.47 -13.01
C GLU A 58 -2.23 -2.36 -13.90
N ALA A 59 -3.40 -2.75 -13.39
CA ALA A 59 -4.66 -2.66 -14.11
C ALA A 59 -5.30 -1.27 -14.00
N ASP A 60 -5.18 -0.62 -12.85
CA ASP A 60 -5.73 0.69 -12.57
C ASP A 60 -4.80 1.46 -11.63
N TRP A 61 -3.83 2.14 -12.23
CA TRP A 61 -2.86 2.96 -11.50
C TRP A 61 -3.55 3.97 -10.59
N TRP A 62 -4.66 4.58 -11.04
CA TRP A 62 -5.31 5.65 -10.31
C TRP A 62 -5.88 5.08 -9.01
N HIS A 63 -6.74 4.07 -9.08
CA HIS A 63 -7.36 3.52 -7.87
C HIS A 63 -6.41 2.66 -7.02
N GLY A 64 -5.38 2.06 -7.63
CA GLY A 64 -4.36 1.27 -6.92
C GLY A 64 -3.33 2.11 -6.17
N PHE A 65 -2.95 3.29 -6.69
CA PHE A 65 -1.91 4.15 -6.11
C PHE A 65 -2.44 5.40 -5.40
N GLU A 66 -3.55 6.00 -5.86
CA GLU A 66 -4.10 7.24 -5.29
C GLU A 66 -4.26 7.15 -3.76
N PRO A 67 -4.75 6.04 -3.17
CA PRO A 67 -4.89 6.01 -1.73
C PRO A 67 -3.55 5.78 -0.99
N LEU A 68 -2.48 5.40 -1.70
CA LEU A 68 -1.10 5.33 -1.17
C LEU A 68 -0.40 6.70 -1.19
N ILE A 69 -0.83 7.63 -2.06
CA ILE A 69 -0.20 8.94 -2.23
C ILE A 69 -0.33 9.81 -0.96
N ALA A 70 -1.46 9.70 -0.27
CA ALA A 70 -1.72 10.44 0.96
C ALA A 70 -0.72 10.03 2.05
N THR A 71 -0.50 8.73 2.24
CA THR A 71 0.51 8.19 3.16
C THR A 71 1.91 8.61 2.71
N TRP A 72 2.22 8.43 1.43
CA TRP A 72 3.52 8.75 0.87
C TRP A 72 3.92 10.18 1.22
N ASN A 73 3.04 11.14 0.93
CA ASN A 73 3.30 12.57 1.15
C ASN A 73 3.37 12.92 2.64
N THR A 74 2.40 12.43 3.43
CA THR A 74 2.31 12.70 4.88
C THR A 74 3.56 12.26 5.62
N PHE A 75 4.02 11.03 5.35
CA PHE A 75 5.16 10.44 6.05
C PHE A 75 6.49 10.61 5.32
N ARG A 76 6.51 11.42 4.25
CA ARG A 76 7.70 11.76 3.47
C ARG A 76 8.44 10.52 2.94
N CYS A 77 7.67 9.50 2.53
CA CYS A 77 8.21 8.36 1.80
C CYS A 77 8.85 8.86 0.49
N ARG A 78 9.75 8.07 -0.09
CA ARG A 78 10.51 8.45 -1.29
C ARG A 78 10.48 7.40 -2.39
N ARG A 79 10.19 6.15 -2.05
CA ARG A 79 10.11 5.06 -3.00
C ARG A 79 8.92 4.19 -2.66
N LEU A 80 8.22 3.72 -3.69
CA LEU A 80 7.22 2.67 -3.56
C LEU A 80 7.64 1.48 -4.40
N TYR A 81 7.69 0.34 -3.75
CA TYR A 81 7.84 -0.94 -4.41
C TYR A 81 6.52 -1.68 -4.36
N TYR A 82 6.22 -2.44 -5.40
CA TYR A 82 5.03 -3.29 -5.43
C TYR A 82 5.29 -4.60 -6.16
N ARG A 83 4.46 -5.60 -5.91
CA ARG A 83 4.41 -6.86 -6.65
C ARG A 83 3.04 -7.51 -6.49
N ARG A 84 2.78 -8.56 -7.28
CA ARG A 84 1.60 -9.40 -7.09
C ARG A 84 1.63 -10.11 -5.73
N ALA A 85 0.49 -10.09 -5.07
CA ALA A 85 0.21 -10.82 -3.85
C ALA A 85 0.71 -12.27 -3.89
N GLY A 86 1.51 -12.69 -2.91
CA GLY A 86 1.99 -14.09 -2.83
C GLY A 86 2.95 -14.52 -3.94
N SER A 87 3.37 -13.59 -4.81
CA SER A 87 4.34 -13.87 -5.86
C SER A 87 5.77 -13.91 -5.33
N LYS A 88 6.61 -14.72 -5.98
CA LYS A 88 8.07 -14.70 -5.80
C LYS A 88 8.78 -13.75 -6.77
N GLU A 89 8.02 -13.01 -7.57
CA GLU A 89 8.58 -12.00 -8.46
C GLU A 89 9.36 -10.93 -7.68
N PRO A 90 10.41 -10.35 -8.29
CA PRO A 90 11.08 -9.19 -7.73
C PRO A 90 10.12 -8.03 -7.52
N TRP A 91 10.37 -7.28 -6.46
CA TRP A 91 9.69 -6.02 -6.20
C TRP A 91 9.95 -5.01 -7.33
N ARG A 92 8.88 -4.44 -7.87
CA ARG A 92 8.93 -3.42 -8.93
C ARG A 92 8.89 -2.04 -8.30
N LEU A 93 9.83 -1.18 -8.66
CA LEU A 93 9.80 0.23 -8.26
C LEU A 93 8.74 0.97 -9.08
N LEU A 94 7.81 1.64 -8.42
CA LEU A 94 6.92 2.58 -9.09
C LEU A 94 7.72 3.79 -9.55
N LYS A 95 7.86 3.91 -10.87
CA LYS A 95 8.42 5.09 -11.51
C LYS A 95 7.25 6.05 -11.73
N GLN A 96 7.29 7.22 -11.10
CA GLN A 96 6.38 8.30 -11.48
C GLN A 96 6.60 8.59 -12.98
N PRO A 97 5.53 8.72 -13.77
CA PRO A 97 5.66 9.13 -15.17
C PRO A 97 6.32 10.50 -15.30
#